data_AF-A0A812H8A6-F1
#
_entry.id   AF-A0A812H8A6-F1
#
_cell.length_a   1.000
_cell.length_b   1.000
_cell.length_c   1.000
_cell.angle_alpha   90.00
_cell.angle_beta   90.00
_cell.angle_gamma   90.00
#
_symmetry.space_group_name_H-M   'P 1'
#
loop_
_entity.id
_entity.type
_entity.pdbx_description
1 polymer ?
#
loop_
_entity_poly.entity_id
_entity_poly.type
_entity_poly.pdbx_seq_one_letter_code
_entity_poly.pdbx_strand_id
1 'polypeptide(L)'
;MLLRCKKKDLLVVLIFSCLGIFMLKKPAYHDISHRFSANVSTNEGIEFDYIIDALSGGKLLLQSTLKVGDKSYTYTRLFELVKLEENVFVINETGIGDKLGKAVEQASKYDFFHSVQRLEVYTLSPKVLVVHSEGKFILLQKASDDLDV
;
A
#
# COMPACT_ATOMS: atom_id res chain seq x y z
N MET A 1 42.05 5.19 -35.23
CA MET A 1 43.02 4.91 -34.15
C MET A 1 42.46 5.51 -32.87
N LEU A 2 42.02 4.64 -31.96
CA LEU A 2 41.24 4.97 -30.77
C LEU A 2 41.98 5.97 -29.86
N LEU A 3 41.31 7.06 -29.51
CA LEU A 3 41.81 8.04 -28.54
C LEU A 3 42.03 7.36 -27.19
N ARG A 4 43.28 7.43 -26.72
CA ARG A 4 43.75 6.91 -25.44
C ARG A 4 43.16 7.73 -24.28
N CYS A 5 42.07 7.27 -23.67
CA CYS A 5 41.67 7.73 -22.34
C CYS A 5 42.75 7.33 -21.32
N LYS A 6 43.32 8.32 -20.63
CA LYS A 6 44.33 8.10 -19.59
C LYS A 6 43.66 7.42 -18.39
N LYS A 7 44.31 6.38 -17.85
CA LYS A 7 43.83 5.55 -16.70
C LYS A 7 43.33 6.35 -15.48
N LYS A 8 43.78 7.60 -15.30
CA LYS A 8 43.35 8.46 -14.17
C LYS A 8 41.96 9.04 -14.35
N ASP A 9 41.53 9.31 -15.59
CA ASP A 9 40.21 9.89 -15.87
C ASP A 9 39.11 8.82 -15.80
N LEU A 10 39.43 7.57 -16.14
CA LEU A 10 38.52 6.43 -16.01
C LEU A 10 38.13 6.18 -14.55
N LEU A 11 39.05 6.39 -13.61
CA LEU A 11 38.80 6.21 -12.18
C LEU A 11 37.84 7.28 -11.64
N VAL A 12 37.98 8.53 -12.10
CA VAL A 12 37.09 9.63 -11.68
C VAL A 12 35.67 9.41 -12.22
N VAL A 13 35.52 8.97 -13.47
CA VAL A 13 34.20 8.63 -14.04
C VAL A 13 33.57 7.44 -13.32
N LEU A 14 34.35 6.43 -12.93
CA LEU A 14 33.87 5.31 -12.12
C LEU A 14 33.40 5.74 -10.73
N ILE A 15 34.15 6.62 -10.06
CA ILE A 15 33.76 7.16 -8.74
C ILE A 15 32.46 7.97 -8.85
N PHE A 16 32.29 8.82 -9.87
CA PHE A 16 31.02 9.54 -10.08
C PHE A 16 29.86 8.62 -10.47
N SER A 17 30.11 7.55 -11.22
CA SER A 17 29.07 6.55 -11.53
C SER A 17 28.65 5.75 -10.28
N CYS A 18 29.59 5.44 -9.37
CA CYS A 18 29.27 4.78 -8.11
C CYS A 18 28.61 5.73 -7.11
N LEU A 19 29.03 7.00 -7.01
CA LEU A 19 28.37 8.02 -6.17
C LEU A 19 26.98 8.42 -6.71
N GLY A 20 26.77 8.39 -8.03
CA GLY A 20 25.46 8.62 -8.65
C GLY A 20 24.47 7.47 -8.42
N ILE A 21 24.96 6.25 -8.16
CA ILE A 21 24.14 5.09 -7.75
C ILE A 21 23.89 5.10 -6.24
N PHE A 22 24.82 5.68 -5.45
CA PHE A 22 24.66 5.93 -4.02
C PHE A 22 23.91 7.23 -3.68
N MET A 23 23.49 8.01 -4.67
CA MET A 23 22.23 8.76 -4.59
C MET A 23 21.08 7.76 -4.61
N LEU A 24 21.02 6.95 -3.55
CA LEU A 24 19.85 6.73 -2.72
C LEU A 24 18.59 7.18 -3.44
N LYS A 25 18.10 6.31 -4.33
CA LYS A 25 16.67 6.03 -4.35
C LYS A 25 16.32 5.60 -2.93
N LYS A 26 16.16 6.56 -2.03
CA LYS A 26 15.16 6.43 -0.98
C LYS A 26 13.89 6.07 -1.76
N PRO A 27 13.30 4.88 -1.58
CA PRO A 27 11.97 4.68 -2.10
C PRO A 27 11.15 5.84 -1.56
N ALA A 28 10.52 6.59 -2.47
CA ALA A 28 9.68 7.72 -2.14
C ALA A 28 8.44 7.19 -1.39
N TYR A 29 8.62 6.85 -0.12
CA TYR A 29 7.56 6.66 0.87
C TYR A 29 7.20 7.99 1.54
N HIS A 30 7.84 9.09 1.14
CA HIS A 30 7.65 10.41 1.72
C HIS A 30 6.54 11.17 1.00
N ASP A 31 5.30 10.75 1.22
CA ASP A 31 4.19 11.67 1.50
C ASP A 31 2.90 10.84 1.51
N ILE A 32 2.50 10.42 2.73
CA ILE A 32 1.15 9.92 2.96
C ILE A 32 0.23 11.12 2.72
N SER A 33 -0.53 11.10 1.63
CA SER A 33 -1.47 12.18 1.31
C SER A 33 -2.71 12.10 2.18
N HIS A 34 -3.16 10.88 2.46
CA HIS A 34 -4.31 10.60 3.31
C HIS A 34 -4.13 9.26 4.03
N ARG A 35 -4.55 9.22 5.30
CA ARG A 35 -4.67 7.99 6.08
C ARG A 35 -6.13 7.70 6.36
N PHE A 36 -6.53 6.46 6.15
CA PHE A 36 -7.84 5.95 6.48
C PHE A 36 -7.74 4.73 7.38
N SER A 37 -8.79 4.48 8.15
CA SER A 37 -8.99 3.28 8.94
C SER A 37 -10.34 2.66 8.64
N ALA A 38 -10.41 1.34 8.70
CA ALA A 38 -11.66 0.61 8.62
C ALA A 38 -11.60 -0.66 9.47
N ASN A 39 -12.76 -1.12 9.91
CA ASN A 39 -12.90 -2.42 10.57
C ASN A 39 -13.99 -3.22 9.85
N VAL A 40 -13.74 -4.52 9.67
CA VAL A 40 -14.72 -5.48 9.17
C VAL A 40 -14.73 -6.68 10.10
N SER A 41 -15.92 -7.08 10.53
CA SER A 41 -16.14 -8.31 11.29
C SER A 41 -17.07 -9.25 10.53
N THR A 42 -16.82 -10.55 10.65
CA THR A 42 -17.64 -11.61 10.07
C THR A 42 -18.47 -12.29 11.15
N ASN A 43 -19.54 -12.98 10.75
CA ASN A 43 -20.35 -13.79 11.65
C ASN A 43 -19.59 -15.00 12.23
N GLU A 44 -18.42 -15.34 11.67
CA GLU A 44 -17.54 -16.42 12.17
C GLU A 44 -16.57 -15.94 13.26
N GLY A 45 -16.68 -14.69 13.71
CA GLY A 45 -15.79 -14.12 14.73
C GLY A 45 -14.39 -13.78 14.19
N ILE A 46 -14.25 -13.65 12.87
CA ILE A 46 -13.03 -13.16 12.22
C ILE A 46 -13.16 -11.65 12.06
N GLU A 47 -12.16 -10.91 12.52
CA GLU A 47 -12.09 -9.46 12.43
C GLU A 47 -10.86 -9.00 11.64
N PHE A 48 -11.04 -7.94 10.87
CA PHE A 48 -9.97 -7.24 10.18
C PHE A 48 -9.99 -5.76 10.57
N ASP A 49 -8.87 -5.30 11.13
CA ASP A 49 -8.58 -3.87 11.27
C ASP A 49 -7.63 -3.44 10.16
N TYR A 50 -8.03 -2.42 9.41
CA TYR A 50 -7.26 -1.88 8.30
C TYR A 50 -6.75 -0.47 8.63
N ILE A 51 -5.49 -0.22 8.31
CA ILE A 51 -4.92 1.12 8.16
C ILE A 51 -4.47 1.24 6.70
N ILE A 52 -5.01 2.24 6.01
CA ILE A 52 -4.81 2.47 4.57
C ILE A 52 -4.15 3.83 4.41
N ASP A 53 -2.90 3.82 3.96
CA ASP A 53 -2.15 5.02 3.63
C ASP A 53 -2.15 5.21 2.11
N ALA A 54 -2.81 6.26 1.64
CA ALA A 54 -2.68 6.74 0.28
C ALA A 54 -1.34 7.47 0.15
N LEU A 55 -0.48 6.94 -0.70
CA LEU A 55 0.85 7.47 -0.94
C LEU A 55 0.86 8.32 -2.22
N SER A 56 1.73 9.32 -2.25
CA SER A 56 2.05 10.05 -3.47
C SER A 56 2.46 9.10 -4.61
N GLY A 57 2.02 9.40 -5.84
CA GLY A 57 2.31 8.58 -7.02
C GLY A 57 1.37 7.40 -7.26
N GLY A 58 0.16 7.41 -6.67
CA GLY A 58 -0.87 6.41 -6.97
C GLY A 58 -0.57 5.04 -6.36
N LYS A 59 -0.10 5.02 -5.11
CA LYS A 59 0.14 3.79 -4.36
C LYS A 59 -0.68 3.79 -3.08
N LEU A 60 -0.99 2.60 -2.60
CA LEU A 60 -1.70 2.38 -1.34
C LEU A 60 -0.90 1.40 -0.50
N LEU A 61 -0.55 1.79 0.72
CA LEU A 61 0.01 0.88 1.71
C LEU A 61 -1.11 0.44 2.65
N LEU A 62 -1.38 -0.86 2.66
CA LEU A 62 -2.43 -1.45 3.47
C LEU A 62 -1.79 -2.27 4.59
N GLN A 63 -1.98 -1.85 5.83
CA GLN A 63 -1.72 -2.68 7.00
C GLN A 63 -3.03 -3.33 7.44
N SER A 64 -3.05 -4.65 7.45
CA SER A 64 -4.17 -5.46 7.93
C SER A 64 -3.78 -6.12 9.25
N THR A 65 -4.64 -6.02 10.25
CA THR A 65 -4.57 -6.84 11.47
C THR A 65 -5.75 -7.78 11.48
N LEU A 66 -5.47 -9.07 11.29
CA LEU A 66 -6.43 -10.15 11.34
C LEU A 66 -6.50 -10.71 12.76
N LYS A 67 -7.71 -10.77 13.33
CA LYS A 67 -7.97 -11.40 14.63
C LYS A 67 -8.90 -12.60 14.45
N VAL A 68 -8.49 -13.75 15.01
CA VAL A 68 -9.25 -15.00 14.99
C VAL A 68 -9.12 -15.68 16.36
N GLY A 69 -10.18 -15.62 17.16
CA GLY A 69 -10.12 -16.01 18.57
C GLY A 69 -9.05 -15.22 19.32
N ASP A 70 -8.18 -15.90 20.08
CA ASP A 70 -7.10 -15.25 20.84
C ASP A 70 -5.85 -14.93 20.01
N LYS A 71 -5.88 -15.15 18.68
CA LYS A 71 -4.74 -14.95 17.80
C LYS A 71 -4.88 -13.66 17.01
N SER A 72 -3.78 -12.92 16.89
CA SER A 72 -3.69 -11.70 16.09
C SER A 72 -2.50 -11.78 15.14
N TYR A 73 -2.71 -11.39 13.89
CA TYR A 73 -1.70 -11.39 12.84
C TYR A 73 -1.73 -10.06 12.11
N THR A 74 -0.64 -9.30 12.17
CA THR A 74 -0.48 -8.06 11.41
C THR A 74 0.44 -8.27 10.23
N TYR A 75 0.02 -7.81 9.06
CA TYR A 75 0.81 -7.85 7.85
C TYR A 75 0.54 -6.62 6.99
N THR A 76 1.48 -6.31 6.11
CA THR A 76 1.42 -5.12 5.26
C THR A 76 1.54 -5.51 3.80
N ARG A 77 0.73 -4.87 2.96
CA ARG A 77 0.70 -5.06 1.50
C ARG A 77 0.82 -3.71 0.80
N LEU A 78 1.49 -3.71 -0.34
CA LEU A 78 1.62 -2.54 -1.19
C LEU A 78 0.82 -2.75 -2.46
N PHE A 79 -0.06 -1.79 -2.76
CA PHE A 79 -0.86 -1.76 -3.97
C PHE A 79 -0.48 -0.58 -4.85
N GLU A 80 -0.50 -0.80 -6.16
CA GLU A 80 -0.60 0.28 -7.15
C GLU A 80 -2.08 0.58 -7.41
N LEU A 81 -2.43 1.86 -7.48
CA LEU A 81 -3.77 2.37 -7.69
C LEU A 81 -3.85 3.01 -9.08
N VAL A 82 -4.66 2.42 -9.95
CA VAL A 82 -4.92 2.91 -11.31
C VAL A 82 -6.33 3.48 -11.37
N LYS A 83 -6.46 4.77 -11.68
CA LYS A 83 -7.76 5.42 -11.90
C LYS A 83 -8.29 5.06 -13.28
N LEU A 84 -9.51 4.51 -13.34
CA LEU A 84 -10.20 4.21 -14.60
C LEU A 84 -11.21 5.31 -14.97
N GLU A 85 -12.02 5.72 -14.01
CA GLU A 85 -13.06 6.73 -14.15
C GLU A 85 -13.07 7.65 -12.93
N GLU A 86 -14.01 8.61 -12.86
CA GLU A 86 -14.05 9.62 -11.80
C GLU A 86 -13.94 9.02 -10.38
N ASN A 87 -14.70 7.97 -10.12
CA ASN A 87 -14.82 7.28 -8.82
C ASN A 87 -14.43 5.80 -8.88
N VAL A 88 -13.83 5.36 -9.99
CA VAL A 88 -13.52 3.94 -10.23
C VAL A 88 -12.02 3.76 -10.32
N PHE A 89 -11.52 2.83 -9.51
CA PHE A 89 -10.11 2.51 -9.43
C PHE A 89 -9.88 1.01 -9.55
N VAL A 90 -8.68 0.62 -9.96
CA VAL A 90 -8.17 -0.75 -9.85
C VAL A 90 -6.95 -0.71 -8.96
N ILE A 91 -6.93 -1.59 -7.95
CA ILE A 91 -5.75 -1.83 -7.12
C ILE A 91 -5.06 -3.12 -7.57
N ASN A 92 -3.73 -3.10 -7.62
CA ASN A 92 -2.92 -4.28 -7.93
C ASN A 92 -1.83 -4.45 -6.88
N GLU A 93 -1.75 -5.62 -6.25
CA GLU A 93 -0.73 -5.88 -5.23
C GLU A 93 0.64 -6.07 -5.90
N THR A 94 1.62 -5.26 -5.51
CA THR A 94 2.97 -5.23 -6.12
C THR A 94 4.10 -5.57 -5.17
N GLY A 95 3.80 -5.69 -3.87
CA GLY A 95 4.77 -6.02 -2.82
C GLY A 95 4.55 -7.40 -2.24
N ILE A 96 5.65 -8.05 -1.84
CA ILE A 96 5.63 -9.28 -1.06
C ILE A 96 5.32 -8.88 0.39
N GLY A 97 4.04 -8.90 0.78
CA GLY A 97 3.73 -9.02 2.21
C GLY A 97 4.33 -10.33 2.74
N ASP A 98 4.76 -10.35 4.00
CA ASP A 98 5.31 -11.56 4.62
C ASP A 98 4.43 -12.78 4.31
N LYS A 99 5.06 -13.93 3.98
CA LYS A 99 4.32 -15.16 3.70
C LYS A 99 3.42 -15.49 4.88
N LEU A 100 2.12 -15.32 4.66
CA LEU A 100 1.07 -15.59 5.63
C LEU A 100 1.10 -17.08 6.01
N GLY A 101 1.02 -17.39 7.29
CA GLY A 101 0.91 -18.79 7.73
C GLY A 101 -0.42 -19.42 7.28
N LYS A 102 -0.50 -20.76 7.20
CA LYS A 102 -1.70 -21.49 6.73
C LYS A 102 -3.02 -21.12 7.43
N ALA A 103 -2.98 -20.74 8.71
CA ALA A 103 -4.16 -20.29 9.44
C ALA A 103 -4.67 -18.91 8.94
N VAL A 104 -3.76 -18.08 8.44
CA VAL A 104 -4.06 -16.78 7.84
C VAL A 104 -4.58 -16.93 6.41
N GLU A 105 -4.10 -17.93 5.66
CA GLU A 105 -4.61 -18.24 4.29
C GLU A 105 -6.10 -18.63 4.28
N GLN A 106 -6.61 -19.31 5.31
CA GLN A 106 -8.04 -19.63 5.36
C GLN A 106 -8.90 -18.43 5.74
N ALA A 107 -8.39 -17.53 6.57
CA ALA A 107 -9.08 -16.32 6.96
C ALA A 107 -9.02 -15.23 5.89
N SER A 108 -7.99 -15.22 5.03
CA SER A 108 -7.82 -14.22 3.97
C SER A 108 -8.94 -14.25 2.92
N LYS A 109 -9.75 -15.32 2.83
CA LYS A 109 -10.96 -15.34 1.99
C LYS A 109 -12.02 -14.31 2.42
N TYR A 110 -11.94 -13.84 3.67
CA TYR A 110 -12.81 -12.81 4.23
C TYR A 110 -12.19 -11.41 4.17
N ASP A 111 -10.95 -11.29 3.70
CA ASP A 111 -10.32 -9.99 3.50
C ASP A 111 -11.11 -9.19 2.46
N PHE A 112 -11.31 -7.91 2.74
CA PHE A 112 -11.97 -7.01 1.81
C PHE A 112 -11.04 -6.67 0.64
N PHE A 113 -9.75 -6.47 0.92
CA PHE A 113 -8.76 -6.07 -0.06
C PHE A 113 -8.00 -7.28 -0.59
N HIS A 114 -7.95 -7.44 -1.90
CA HIS A 114 -7.22 -8.53 -2.55
C HIS A 114 -6.51 -8.06 -3.81
N SER A 115 -5.62 -8.89 -4.34
CA SER A 115 -4.79 -8.53 -5.49
C SER A 115 -5.64 -8.44 -6.76
N VAL A 116 -5.45 -7.36 -7.53
CA VAL A 116 -6.21 -7.03 -8.75
C VAL A 116 -7.71 -6.93 -8.45
N GLN A 117 -8.10 -5.79 -7.88
CA GLN A 117 -9.47 -5.55 -7.44
C GLN A 117 -9.99 -4.21 -7.98
N ARG A 118 -11.21 -4.21 -8.52
CA ARG A 118 -11.91 -2.99 -8.93
C ARG A 118 -12.66 -2.39 -7.73
N LEU A 119 -12.42 -1.12 -7.46
CA LEU A 119 -13.01 -0.36 -6.37
C LEU A 119 -13.84 0.81 -6.92
N GLU A 120 -15.05 0.97 -6.41
CA GLU A 120 -15.87 2.17 -6.59
C GLU A 120 -15.88 2.95 -5.28
N VAL A 121 -15.45 4.20 -5.31
CA VAL A 121 -15.24 5.02 -4.11
C VAL A 121 -16.21 6.19 -4.12
N TYR A 122 -17.03 6.29 -3.08
CA TYR A 122 -18.03 7.35 -2.90
C TYR A 122 -17.72 8.15 -1.64
N THR A 123 -17.73 9.48 -1.77
CA THR A 123 -17.57 10.37 -0.63
C THR A 123 -18.91 10.53 0.09
N LEU A 124 -19.03 9.99 1.31
CA LEU A 124 -20.21 10.18 2.15
C LEU A 124 -20.11 11.48 2.96
N SER A 125 -18.91 11.82 3.41
CA SER A 125 -18.58 13.10 4.06
C SER A 125 -17.10 13.41 3.87
N PRO A 126 -16.61 14.62 4.21
CA PRO A 126 -15.18 14.96 4.12
C PRO A 126 -14.25 14.02 4.91
N LYS A 127 -14.79 13.26 5.88
CA LYS A 127 -14.03 12.31 6.71
C LYS A 127 -14.38 10.86 6.46
N VAL A 128 -15.35 10.55 5.57
CA VAL A 128 -15.84 9.18 5.40
C VAL A 128 -16.04 8.87 3.93
N LEU A 129 -15.40 7.80 3.48
CA LEU A 129 -15.59 7.20 2.17
C LEU A 129 -16.34 5.87 2.30
N VAL A 130 -17.17 5.56 1.31
CA VAL A 130 -17.74 4.23 1.08
C VAL A 130 -16.96 3.63 -0.08
N VAL A 131 -16.40 2.43 0.12
CA VAL A 131 -15.74 1.68 -0.96
C VAL A 131 -16.57 0.44 -1.25
N HIS A 132 -16.98 0.32 -2.51
CA HIS A 132 -17.71 -0.82 -3.05
C HIS A 132 -16.80 -1.66 -3.95
N SER A 133 -16.86 -2.98 -3.78
CA SER A 133 -16.18 -3.93 -4.65
C SER A 133 -16.89 -5.28 -4.59
N GLU A 134 -17.16 -5.88 -5.75
CA GLU A 134 -17.69 -7.25 -5.86
C GLU A 134 -18.95 -7.52 -5.00
N GLY A 135 -19.84 -6.54 -4.88
CA GLY A 135 -21.06 -6.64 -4.08
C GLY A 135 -20.85 -6.47 -2.56
N LYS A 136 -19.64 -6.12 -2.12
CA LYS A 136 -19.28 -5.81 -0.72
C LYS A 136 -19.04 -4.32 -0.56
N PHE A 137 -19.29 -3.81 0.65
CA PHE A 137 -19.04 -2.41 1.00
C PHE A 137 -18.18 -2.34 2.26
N ILE A 138 -17.27 -1.35 2.32
CA ILE A 138 -16.52 -0.99 3.51
C ILE A 138 -16.57 0.53 3.71
N LEU A 139 -16.65 0.96 4.96
CA LEU A 139 -16.57 2.37 5.34
C LEU A 139 -15.13 2.69 5.74
N LEU A 140 -14.51 3.62 5.01
CA LEU A 140 -13.18 4.14 5.34
C LEU A 140 -13.34 5.47 6.07
N GLN A 141 -12.84 5.54 7.28
CA GLN A 141 -12.81 6.77 8.07
C GLN A 141 -11.43 7.41 7.93
N LYS A 142 -11.38 8.68 7.53
CA LYS A 142 -10.14 9.45 7.51
C LYS A 142 -9.65 9.54 8.95
N ALA A 143 -8.42 9.09 9.21
CA ALA A 143 -7.78 9.37 10.49
C ALA A 143 -7.67 10.89 10.64
N SER A 144 -7.93 11.45 11.84
CA SER A 144 -7.83 12.90 12.05
C SER A 144 -6.46 13.39 11.60
N ASP A 145 -6.42 14.59 11.03
CA ASP A 145 -5.18 15.28 10.65
C ASP A 145 -4.42 15.75 11.92
N ASP A 146 -4.29 14.90 12.95
CA ASP A 146 -3.45 15.14 14.13
C ASP A 146 -1.98 14.80 13.81
N LEU A 147 -1.49 15.35 12.69
CA LEU A 147 -0.07 15.53 12.42
C LEU A 147 0.29 17.00 12.69
N ASP A 148 -0.18 17.55 13.81
CA ASP A 148 0.22 18.86 14.33
C ASP A 148 0.26 18.79 15.86
N VAL A 149 1.42 18.36 16.40
CA VAL A 149 2.30 19.04 17.40
C VAL A 149 3.37 18.06 17.85
#